data_AF-A0AAW0GYW2-F1
#
_entry.id   AF-A0AAW0GYW2-F1
#
_cell.length_a   1.000
_cell.length_b   1.000
_cell.length_c   1.000
_cell.angle_alpha   90.00
_cell.angle_beta   90.00
_cell.angle_gamma   90.00
#
_symmetry.space_group_name_H-M   'P 1'
#
loop_
_entity.id
_entity.type
_entity.pdbx_description
1 polymer ?
#
loop_
_entity_poly.entity_id
_entity_poly.type
_entity_poly.pdbx_seq_one_letter_code
_entity_poly.pdbx_strand_id
1 'polypeptide(L)'
;MERRLFFSVELTANTITMIPGCFDTQTRVWSELNCIGFIPSPREGHAAALVDDVMYVFGGRGLDGKDLGDLGAFKLSNQRWYMFQKMGPAPTARSGHAMASVGTRVFRIGRSWWRVARPCET
;
A
#
# COMPACT_ATOMS: atom_id res chain seq x y z
N MET A 1 2.16 20.27 -8.93
CA MET A 1 1.09 19.62 -9.71
C MET A 1 0.61 18.42 -8.92
N GLU A 2 -0.62 18.44 -8.39
CA GLU A 2 -1.15 17.32 -7.60
C GLU A 2 -1.85 16.31 -8.51
N ARG A 3 -1.25 15.13 -8.71
CA ARG A 3 -1.95 13.97 -9.29
C ARG A 3 -2.32 13.05 -8.13
N ARG A 4 -3.57 12.58 -8.09
CA ARG A 4 -4.03 11.65 -7.06
C ARG A 4 -4.17 10.27 -7.69
N LEU A 5 -3.41 9.31 -7.18
CA LEU A 5 -3.55 7.91 -7.53
C LEU A 5 -4.68 7.31 -6.73
N PHE A 6 -5.54 6.53 -7.38
CA PHE A 6 -6.59 5.77 -6.73
C PHE A 6 -6.51 4.33 -7.19
N PHE A 7 -6.25 3.42 -6.25
CA PHE A 7 -6.40 2.00 -6.49
C PHE A 7 -7.84 1.65 -6.17
N SER A 8 -8.70 1.67 -7.19
CA SER A 8 -10.08 1.23 -7.03
C SER A 8 -10.07 -0.29 -6.93
N VAL A 9 -10.56 -0.80 -5.81
CA VAL A 9 -10.77 -2.23 -5.60
C VAL A 9 -12.18 -2.51 -6.09
N GLU A 10 -12.32 -3.09 -7.28
CA GLU A 10 -13.63 -3.50 -7.77
C GLU A 10 -13.91 -4.94 -7.29
N LEU A 11 -14.96 -5.07 -6.48
CA LEU A 11 -15.48 -6.34 -5.98
C LEU A 11 -16.49 -6.85 -7.00
N THR A 12 -16.09 -7.75 -7.89
CA THR A 12 -17.06 -8.60 -8.59
C THR A 12 -17.21 -9.90 -7.82
N ALA A 13 -18.39 -10.52 -7.91
CA ALA A 13 -18.94 -11.51 -6.97
C ALA A 13 -18.02 -12.68 -6.55
N ASN A 14 -16.89 -12.95 -7.23
CA ASN A 14 -15.88 -13.93 -6.86
C ASN A 14 -14.42 -13.54 -7.23
N THR A 15 -14.17 -12.30 -7.66
CA THR A 15 -12.83 -11.84 -8.07
C THR A 15 -12.61 -10.41 -7.59
N ILE A 16 -11.60 -10.20 -6.75
CA ILE A 16 -11.09 -8.84 -6.52
C ILE A 16 -10.13 -8.52 -7.66
N THR A 17 -10.54 -7.59 -8.52
CA THR A 17 -9.67 -7.01 -9.54
C THR A 17 -9.21 -5.65 -9.03
N MET A 18 -7.90 -5.46 -8.88
CA MET A 18 -7.37 -4.11 -8.70
C MET A 18 -7.29 -3.46 -10.07
N ILE A 19 -8.13 -2.45 -10.31
CA ILE A 19 -8.03 -1.62 -11.51
C ILE A 19 -7.19 -0.40 -11.13
N PRO A 20 -5.94 -0.31 -11.59
CA PRO A 20 -5.08 0.81 -11.25
C PRO A 20 -5.49 2.03 -12.09
N GLY A 21 -6.08 3.03 -11.42
CA GLY A 21 -6.47 4.30 -12.02
C GLY A 21 -5.65 5.46 -11.49
N CYS A 22 -5.39 6.46 -12.33
CA CYS A 22 -4.96 7.77 -11.86
C CYS A 22 -5.99 8.83 -12.23
N PHE A 23 -6.24 9.73 -11.30
CA PHE A 23 -7.10 10.88 -11.54
C PHE A 23 -6.22 12.13 -11.59
N ASP A 24 -6.20 12.77 -12.76
CA ASP A 24 -5.55 14.07 -12.89
C ASP A 24 -6.50 15.15 -12.37
N THR A 25 -6.10 15.83 -11.29
CA THR A 25 -6.95 16.83 -10.63
C THR A 25 -7.14 18.10 -11.47
N GLN A 26 -6.26 18.36 -12.43
CA GLN A 26 -6.32 19.54 -13.30
C GLN A 26 -7.30 19.31 -14.44
N THR A 27 -7.16 18.17 -15.13
CA THR A 27 -8.03 17.84 -16.26
C THR A 27 -9.34 17.19 -15.81
N ARG A 28 -9.40 16.70 -14.57
CA ARG A 28 -10.52 15.92 -14.00
C ARG A 28 -10.84 14.66 -14.80
N VAL A 29 -9.82 14.09 -15.42
CA VAL A 29 -9.93 12.89 -16.25
C VAL A 29 -9.30 11.71 -15.51
N TRP A 30 -9.98 10.58 -15.59
CA TRP A 30 -9.46 9.28 -15.18
C TRP A 30 -8.60 8.70 -16.31
N SER A 31 -7.45 8.16 -15.96
CA SER A 31 -6.60 7.44 -16.90
C SER A 31 -6.22 6.10 -16.30
N GLU A 32 -6.23 5.07 -17.15
CA GLU A 32 -5.75 3.75 -16.78
C GLU A 32 -4.23 3.75 -16.64
N LEU A 33 -3.73 3.09 -15.60
CA LEU A 33 -2.30 2.91 -15.39
C LEU A 33 -1.88 1.54 -15.92
N ASN A 34 -0.87 1.51 -16.78
CA ASN A 34 -0.29 0.25 -17.21
C ASN A 34 0.68 -0.27 -16.13
N CYS A 35 0.15 -1.02 -15.17
CA CYS A 35 0.93 -1.57 -14.08
C CYS A 35 1.72 -2.81 -14.54
N ILE A 36 3.04 -2.72 -14.49
CA ILE A 36 3.94 -3.85 -14.81
C ILE A 36 4.79 -4.24 -13.59
N GLY A 37 5.39 -5.44 -13.62
CA GLY A 37 6.30 -5.91 -12.56
C GLY A 37 5.62 -6.80 -11.52
N PHE A 38 6.04 -6.70 -10.26
CA PHE A 38 5.50 -7.53 -9.18
C PHE A 38 4.19 -6.95 -8.66
N ILE A 39 3.09 -7.21 -9.36
CA ILE A 39 1.76 -6.73 -8.96
C ILE A 39 1.35 -7.45 -7.67
N PRO A 40 1.10 -6.73 -6.56
CA PRO A 40 0.69 -7.36 -5.32
C PRO A 40 -0.68 -8.03 -5.46
N SER A 41 -0.90 -9.08 -4.66
CA SER A 41 -2.21 -9.76 -4.63
C SER A 41 -3.34 -8.79 -4.28
N PRO A 42 -4.55 -9.01 -4.83
CA PRO A 42 -5.72 -8.21 -4.48
C PRO A 42 -5.98 -8.22 -2.97
N ARG A 43 -6.27 -7.04 -2.41
CA ARG A 43 -6.38 -6.83 -0.96
C ARG A 43 -7.23 -5.63 -0.59
N GLU A 44 -7.86 -5.68 0.58
CA GLU A 44 -8.61 -4.57 1.16
C GLU A 44 -7.93 -4.02 2.43
N GLY A 45 -8.30 -2.79 2.83
CA GLY A 45 -7.82 -2.19 4.09
C GLY A 45 -6.29 -2.05 4.20
N HIS A 46 -5.60 -1.96 3.07
CA HIS A 46 -4.17 -1.72 3.00
C HIS A 46 -3.86 -0.24 3.31
N ALA A 47 -2.66 0.02 3.81
CA ALA A 47 -2.19 1.39 3.98
C ALA A 47 -1.25 1.77 2.84
N ALA A 48 -1.38 2.99 2.33
CA ALA A 48 -0.52 3.53 1.29
C ALA A 48 0.08 4.87 1.72
N ALA A 49 1.33 5.14 1.33
CA ALA A 49 1.96 6.46 1.48
C ALA A 49 2.86 6.75 0.28
N LEU A 50 2.84 7.99 -0.19
CA LEU A 50 3.68 8.45 -1.30
C LEU A 50 4.95 9.11 -0.74
N VAL A 51 6.12 8.62 -1.12
CA VAL A 51 7.41 9.29 -0.86
C VAL A 51 8.05 9.57 -2.21
N ASP A 52 8.23 10.86 -2.51
CA ASP A 52 8.71 11.34 -3.80
C ASP A 52 7.89 10.76 -4.97
N ASP A 53 8.53 9.93 -5.81
CA ASP A 53 7.93 9.29 -6.98
C ASP A 53 7.51 7.82 -6.72
N VAL A 54 7.60 7.36 -5.47
CA VAL A 54 7.34 5.97 -5.10
C VAL A 54 6.23 5.90 -4.07
N MET A 55 5.15 5.21 -4.44
CA MET A 55 4.07 4.90 -3.53
C MET A 55 4.33 3.56 -2.86
N TYR A 56 4.39 3.55 -1.53
CA TYR A 56 4.54 2.37 -0.71
C TYR A 56 3.18 1.89 -0.23
N VAL A 57 2.91 0.59 -0.37
CA VAL A 57 1.70 -0.08 0.08
C VAL A 57 2.06 -1.19 1.05
N PHE A 58 1.52 -1.17 2.26
CA PHE A 58 1.81 -2.15 3.29
C PHE A 58 0.54 -2.86 3.79
N GLY A 59 0.67 -4.18 3.95
CA GLY A 59 -0.32 -5.04 4.56
C GLY A 59 -1.67 -5.05 3.85
N GLY A 60 -2.76 -4.99 4.61
CA GLY A 60 -4.12 -5.22 4.13
C GLY A 60 -4.59 -6.64 4.42
N ARG A 61 -5.77 -6.99 3.91
CA ARG A 61 -6.37 -8.32 4.04
C ARG A 61 -6.59 -8.92 2.66
N GLY A 62 -6.10 -10.13 2.46
CA GLY A 62 -6.27 -10.86 1.21
C GLY A 62 -7.67 -11.48 1.07
N LEU A 63 -7.92 -12.06 -0.11
CA LEU A 63 -9.14 -12.81 -0.41
C LEU A 63 -9.41 -13.97 0.56
N ASP A 64 -8.36 -14.56 1.13
CA ASP A 64 -8.45 -15.65 2.11
C ASP A 64 -8.78 -15.17 3.53
N GLY A 65 -9.06 -13.87 3.70
CA GLY A 65 -9.34 -13.24 4.98
C GLY A 65 -8.11 -13.06 5.87
N LYS A 66 -6.91 -13.43 5.39
CA LYS A 66 -5.67 -13.28 6.18
C LYS A 66 -5.10 -11.89 6.04
N ASP A 67 -4.59 -11.39 7.16
CA ASP A 67 -3.82 -10.16 7.17
C ASP A 67 -2.46 -10.38 6.52
N LEU A 68 -2.08 -9.44 5.66
CA LEU A 68 -0.84 -9.43 4.92
C LEU A 68 0.18 -8.51 5.62
N GLY A 69 1.47 -8.85 5.49
CA GLY A 69 2.59 -8.10 6.07
C GLY A 69 3.69 -7.80 5.05
N ASP A 70 3.37 -7.87 3.77
CA ASP A 70 4.24 -7.52 2.67
C ASP A 70 4.21 -6.01 2.40
N LEU A 71 5.33 -5.51 1.84
CA LEU A 71 5.50 -4.14 1.41
C LEU A 71 5.69 -4.11 -0.11
N GLY A 72 4.72 -3.56 -0.80
CA GLY A 72 4.81 -3.21 -2.22
C GLY A 72 5.28 -1.78 -2.41
N ALA A 73 6.01 -1.51 -3.48
CA ALA A 73 6.31 -0.17 -3.94
C ALA A 73 5.96 0.00 -5.40
N PHE A 74 5.22 1.05 -5.71
CA PHE A 74 4.83 1.42 -7.05
C PHE A 74 5.54 2.71 -7.43
N LYS A 75 6.40 2.65 -8.45
CA LYS A 75 7.07 3.83 -8.98
C LYS A 75 6.22 4.48 -10.06
N LEU A 76 5.88 5.76 -9.86
CA LEU A 76 4.97 6.48 -10.76
C LEU A 76 5.64 6.78 -12.11
N SER A 77 6.93 7.12 -12.15
CA SER A 77 7.61 7.49 -13.40
C SER A 77 7.56 6.43 -14.49
N ASN A 78 7.53 5.14 -14.10
CA ASN A 78 7.56 4.02 -15.03
C ASN A 78 6.42 3.01 -14.79
N GLN A 79 5.44 3.38 -13.95
CA GLN A 79 4.25 2.58 -13.63
C GLN A 79 4.59 1.12 -13.26
N ARG A 80 5.68 0.94 -12.51
CA ARG A 80 6.22 -0.38 -12.18
C ARG A 80 6.13 -0.69 -10.70
N TRP A 81 5.66 -1.90 -10.41
CA TRP A 81 5.65 -2.48 -9.08
C TRP A 81 6.93 -3.23 -8.76
N TYR A 82 7.39 -3.02 -7.53
CA TYR A 82 8.49 -3.72 -6.88
C TYR A 82 7.97 -4.33 -5.59
N MET A 83 8.45 -5.52 -5.25
CA MET A 83 8.20 -6.14 -3.96
C MET A 83 9.49 -6.18 -3.18
N PHE A 84 9.42 -5.80 -1.91
CA PHE A 84 10.53 -5.99 -0.99
C PHE A 84 10.34 -7.28 -0.22
N GLN A 85 11.15 -8.29 -0.54
CA GLN A 85 11.25 -9.49 0.29
C GLN A 85 12.30 -9.23 1.39
N LYS A 86 11.93 -9.42 2.66
CA LYS A 86 12.82 -9.38 3.84
C LYS A 86 13.43 -8.00 4.19
N MET A 87 12.58 -7.03 4.56
CA MET A 87 13.01 -5.70 5.06
C MET A 87 13.46 -5.70 6.55
N GLY A 88 14.29 -6.66 6.97
CA GLY A 88 14.71 -6.76 8.38
C GLY A 88 13.52 -7.07 9.33
N PRO A 89 13.48 -6.56 10.58
CA PRO A 89 12.35 -6.75 11.48
C PRO A 89 11.11 -6.05 10.92
N ALA A 90 10.37 -6.77 10.09
CA ALA A 90 9.18 -6.27 9.44
C ALA A 90 8.04 -6.12 10.45
N PRO A 91 7.18 -5.10 10.28
CA PRO A 91 6.01 -4.98 11.12
C PRO A 91 5.09 -6.19 10.96
N THR A 92 4.37 -6.57 12.02
CA THR A 92 3.38 -7.64 11.93
C THR A 92 2.29 -7.30 10.91
N ALA A 93 1.88 -8.35 10.18
CA ALA A 93 0.77 -8.33 9.24
C ALA A 93 -0.50 -7.75 9.88
N ARG A 94 -1.20 -6.87 9.15
CA ARG A 94 -2.41 -6.18 9.64
C ARG A 94 -3.19 -5.50 8.52
N SER A 95 -4.48 -5.30 8.76
CA SER A 95 -5.42 -4.52 7.94
C SER A 95 -6.02 -3.35 8.74
N GLY A 96 -6.66 -2.38 8.07
CA GLY A 96 -7.38 -1.27 8.72
C GLY A 96 -6.48 -0.23 9.41
N HIS A 97 -5.26 -0.04 8.91
CA HIS A 97 -4.29 0.94 9.41
C HIS A 97 -4.02 2.01 8.35
N ALA A 98 -3.43 3.13 8.74
CA ALA A 98 -3.00 4.20 7.83
C ALA A 98 -1.47 4.29 7.77
N MET A 99 -0.98 4.90 6.71
CA MET A 99 0.40 5.35 6.59
C MET A 99 0.41 6.81 6.16
N ALA A 100 1.41 7.54 6.62
CA ALA A 100 1.65 8.91 6.24
C ALA A 100 3.14 9.09 6.01
N SER A 101 3.52 9.78 4.96
CA SER A 101 4.91 10.16 4.72
C SER A 101 5.18 11.56 5.25
N VAL A 102 6.37 11.77 5.83
CA VAL A 102 6.89 13.11 6.15
C VAL A 102 8.35 13.15 5.70
N GLY A 103 8.63 13.97 4.68
CA GLY A 103 9.92 13.97 3.99
C GLY A 103 10.23 12.61 3.37
N THR A 104 11.43 12.08 3.63
CA THR A 104 11.90 10.78 3.12
C THR A 104 11.48 9.59 3.99
N ARG A 105 10.63 9.80 5.01
CA ARG A 105 10.24 8.77 5.98
C ARG A 105 8.76 8.43 5.85
N VAL A 106 8.44 7.14 5.88
CA VAL A 106 7.07 6.62 5.98
C VAL A 106 6.77 6.27 7.43
N PHE A 107 5.70 6.85 7.97
CA PHE A 107 5.14 6.56 9.27
C PHE A 107 3.88 5.71 9.11
N ARG A 108 3.70 4.75 10.00
CA ARG A 108 2.49 3.93 10.05
C ARG A 108 1.65 4.37 11.24
N ILE A 109 0.41 4.77 10.98
CA ILE A 109 -0.54 5.31 11.95
C ILE A 109 -1.76 4.40 11.94
N GLY A 110 -1.96 3.55 12.95
CA GLY A 110 -3.06 2.60 12.96
C GLY A 110 -3.52 2.19 14.36
N ARG A 111 -4.82 1.96 14.50
CA ARG A 111 -5.51 1.61 15.75
C ARG A 111 -5.31 0.12 16.08
N SER A 112 -4.20 -0.23 16.71
CA SER A 112 -4.09 -1.43 17.55
C SER A 112 -2.84 -1.31 18.41
N TRP A 113 -3.06 -1.45 19.71
CA TRP A 113 -2.15 -1.22 20.84
C TRP A 113 -0.67 -1.40 20.51
N TRP A 114 0.10 -0.34 20.74
CA TRP A 114 1.49 -0.46 21.15
C TRP A 114 1.51 -1.30 22.43
N ARG A 115 1.67 -2.63 22.34
CA ARG A 115 2.48 -3.27 23.36
C ARG A 115 3.88 -2.76 23.07
N VAL A 116 4.28 -1.74 23.82
CA VAL A 116 5.68 -1.52 24.14
C VAL A 116 6.22 -2.90 24.48
N ALA A 117 7.07 -3.44 23.60
CA ALA A 117 7.88 -4.59 23.98
C ALA A 117 8.62 -4.12 25.23
N ARG A 118 8.28 -4.73 26.39
CA ARG A 118 9.07 -4.49 27.59
C ARG A 118 10.53 -4.78 27.20
N PRO A 119 11.48 -3.88 27.52
CA PRO A 119 12.87 -4.27 27.49
C PRO A 119 12.99 -5.55 28.32
N CYS A 120 13.72 -6.55 27.80
CA CYS A 120 14.20 -7.64 28.63
C CYS A 120 15.00 -7.01 29.77
N GLU A 121 14.46 -6.97 30.98
CA GLU A 121 15.26 -6.73 32.18
C GLU A 121 16.05 -8.01 32.44
N THR A 122 17.36 -7.85 32.54
CA THR A 122 18.35 -8.86 32.97
C THR A 122 18.17 -9.22 34.43
#